data_AF-A0A534HX04-F1
#
_entry.id   AF-A0A534HX04-F1
#
_cell.length_a   1.000
_cell.length_b   1.000
_cell.length_c   1.000
_cell.angle_alpha   90.00
_cell.angle_beta   90.00
_cell.angle_gamma   90.00
#
_symmetry.space_group_name_H-M   'P 1'
#
loop_
_entity.id
_entity.type
_entity.pdbx_description
1 polymer ?
#
loop_
_entity_poly.entity_id
_entity_poly.type
_entity_poly.pdbx_seq_one_letter_code
_entity_poly.pdbx_strand_id
1 'polypeptide(L)'
;MACSWRSRKRASSCWLSMHPADRSIQMVDTAIDAFVHRDADSVRNIIEVDDAVDQLNDENFKDIVQRMKEGRLEIETGARYLLVNRYFERIADHAVNIGLRVVYMVTGDWLPRIRAADRAKRREARKSGTAP
;
A
#
# COMPACT_ATOMS: atom_id res chain seq x y z
N MET A 1 -5.16 4.42 39.96
CA MET A 1 -5.90 4.42 38.68
C MET A 1 -4.87 4.33 37.56
N ALA A 2 -4.58 3.10 37.10
CA ALA A 2 -4.90 2.59 35.76
C ALA A 2 -4.23 3.43 34.64
N CYS A 3 -3.33 2.90 33.80
CA CYS A 3 -3.42 1.62 33.11
C CYS A 3 -2.02 1.06 32.77
N SER A 4 -1.72 -0.15 33.25
CA SER A 4 -0.53 -0.93 32.92
C SER A 4 -0.83 -1.87 31.74
N TRP A 5 -0.40 -1.51 30.54
CA TRP A 5 -0.50 -2.38 29.36
C TRP A 5 0.88 -2.88 28.93
N ARG A 6 1.60 -3.51 29.86
CA ARG A 6 2.79 -4.32 29.54
C ARG A 6 2.59 -5.73 30.10
N SER A 7 2.79 -6.69 29.20
CA SER A 7 2.82 -8.15 29.38
C SER A 7 1.51 -8.93 29.15
N ARG A 8 1.42 -9.53 27.97
CA ARG A 8 1.04 -10.94 27.86
C ARG A 8 1.73 -11.54 26.65
N LYS A 9 2.57 -12.56 26.91
CA LYS A 9 3.27 -13.36 25.92
C LYS A 9 2.28 -13.97 24.93
N ARG A 10 2.58 -13.90 23.63
CA ARG A 10 2.03 -14.81 22.62
C ARG A 10 3.07 -15.01 21.50
N ALA A 11 4.12 -15.75 21.83
CA ALA A 11 4.99 -16.34 20.82
C ALA A 11 4.28 -17.58 20.28
N SER A 12 3.75 -17.47 19.05
CA SER A 12 3.63 -18.58 18.08
C SER A 12 2.76 -18.16 16.91
N SER A 13 3.22 -17.14 16.17
CA SER A 13 2.97 -16.87 14.75
C SER A 13 3.41 -15.43 14.46
N CYS A 14 4.35 -15.26 13.55
CA CYS A 14 4.84 -13.97 13.10
C CYS A 14 3.73 -13.30 12.28
N TRP A 15 2.78 -12.66 12.95
CA TRP A 15 1.74 -11.86 12.33
C TRP A 15 2.20 -10.40 12.34
N LEU A 16 2.11 -9.72 11.19
CA LEU A 16 2.38 -8.29 11.02
C LEU A 16 3.85 -7.83 11.13
N SER A 17 4.72 -8.24 10.22
CA SER A 17 6.04 -7.59 10.10
C SER A 17 6.04 -6.32 9.24
N MET A 18 5.00 -6.08 8.43
CA MET A 18 4.78 -4.81 7.73
C MET A 18 3.32 -4.76 7.25
N HIS A 19 2.44 -4.03 7.94
CA HIS A 19 1.03 -3.99 7.56
C HIS A 19 0.83 -3.03 6.38
N PRO A 20 -0.07 -3.32 5.41
CA PRO A 20 -0.42 -2.36 4.36
C PRO A 20 -0.91 -1.03 4.95
N ALA A 21 -1.49 -1.05 6.16
CA ALA A 21 -1.85 0.15 6.91
C ALA A 21 -0.65 1.09 7.14
N ASP A 22 0.46 0.57 7.66
CA ASP A 22 1.64 1.39 8.00
C ASP A 22 2.25 2.01 6.75
N ARG A 23 2.29 1.24 5.66
CA ARG A 23 2.78 1.73 4.37
C ARG A 23 1.86 2.78 3.75
N SER A 24 0.54 2.57 3.79
CA SER A 24 -0.43 3.58 3.33
C SER A 24 -0.31 4.88 4.12
N ILE A 25 -0.12 4.81 5.44
CA ILE A 25 0.12 6.00 6.29
C ILE A 25 1.41 6.70 5.86
N GLN A 26 2.51 5.96 5.72
CA GLN A 26 3.79 6.52 5.28
C GLN A 26 3.68 7.23 3.92
N MET A 27 2.92 6.68 2.97
CA MET A 27 2.70 7.30 1.66
C MET A 27 1.92 8.61 1.77
N VAL A 28 0.90 8.65 2.62
CA VAL A 28 0.11 9.87 2.86
C VAL A 28 0.99 10.94 3.50
N ASP A 29 1.76 10.59 4.53
CA ASP A 29 2.68 11.52 5.20
C ASP A 29 3.70 12.09 4.20
N THR A 30 4.31 11.23 3.39
CA THR A 30 5.27 11.63 2.35
C THR A 30 4.63 12.57 1.33
N ALA A 31 3.39 12.29 0.90
CA ALA A 31 2.69 13.13 -0.06
C ALA A 31 2.33 14.51 0.53
N ILE A 32 1.96 14.57 1.81
CA ILE A 32 1.68 15.81 2.52
C ILE A 32 2.97 16.62 2.70
N ASP A 33 4.05 15.99 3.16
CA ASP A 33 5.34 16.64 3.35
C ASP A 33 5.88 17.20 2.03
N ALA A 34 5.79 16.44 0.94
CA ALA A 34 6.17 16.89 -0.39
C ALA A 34 5.35 18.12 -0.82
N PHE A 35 4.04 18.12 -0.53
CA PHE A 35 3.17 19.26 -0.85
C PHE A 35 3.54 20.52 -0.05
N VAL A 36 3.73 20.37 1.27
CA VAL A 36 4.06 21.49 2.17
C VAL A 36 5.40 22.12 1.79
N HIS A 37 6.41 21.30 1.51
CA HIS A 37 7.77 21.77 1.22
C HIS A 37 8.01 22.06 -0.26
N ARG A 38 7.02 21.83 -1.14
CA ARG A 38 7.15 21.94 -2.60
C ARG A 38 8.31 21.09 -3.14
N ASP A 39 8.49 19.91 -2.56
CA ASP A 39 9.56 18.99 -2.90
C ASP A 39 9.09 17.97 -3.94
N ALA A 40 9.45 18.22 -5.20
CA ALA A 40 9.14 17.31 -6.30
C ALA A 40 10.04 16.07 -6.35
N ASP A 41 11.21 16.09 -5.72
CA ASP A 41 12.16 14.98 -5.76
C ASP A 41 11.71 13.85 -4.82
N SER A 42 11.17 14.18 -3.64
CA SER A 42 10.57 13.22 -2.71
C SER A 42 9.43 12.40 -3.33
N VAL A 43 8.72 12.96 -4.33
CA VAL A 43 7.65 12.26 -5.04
C VAL A 43 8.17 11.19 -6.00
N ARG A 44 9.40 11.28 -6.51
CA ARG A 44 9.93 10.25 -7.45
C ARG A 44 9.96 8.87 -6.80
N ASN A 45 10.23 8.81 -5.51
CA ASN A 45 10.25 7.58 -4.73
C ASN A 45 8.84 7.04 -4.40
N ILE A 46 7.78 7.86 -4.50
CA ILE A 46 6.41 7.43 -4.17
C ILE A 46 5.90 6.34 -5.13
N ILE A 47 6.40 6.34 -6.38
CA ILE A 47 6.02 5.34 -7.39
C ILE A 47 6.58 3.96 -7.02
N GLU A 48 7.81 3.90 -6.53
CA GLU A 48 8.42 2.63 -6.09
C GLU A 48 7.76 2.11 -4.80
N VAL A 49 7.34 3.02 -3.92
CA VAL A 49 6.61 2.65 -2.70
C VAL A 49 5.21 2.10 -3.03
N ASP A 50 4.52 2.67 -4.02
CA ASP A 50 3.23 2.18 -4.53
C ASP A 50 3.34 0.72 -5.04
N ASP A 51 4.39 0.45 -5.82
CA ASP A 51 4.70 -0.89 -6.34
C ASP A 51 4.95 -1.93 -5.24
N ALA A 52 5.43 -1.50 -4.07
CA ALA A 52 5.61 -2.36 -2.91
C ALA A 52 4.29 -2.57 -2.15
N VAL A 53 3.43 -1.55 -2.05
CA VAL A 53 2.10 -1.67 -1.43
C VAL A 53 1.20 -2.59 -2.23
N ASP A 54 1.25 -2.51 -3.56
CA ASP A 54 0.53 -3.41 -4.46
C ASP A 54 0.88 -4.87 -4.22
N GLN A 55 2.18 -5.16 -4.07
CA GLN A 55 2.65 -6.51 -3.79
C GLN A 55 2.16 -7.00 -2.42
N LEU A 56 2.28 -6.17 -1.39
CA LEU A 56 1.79 -6.50 -0.05
C LEU A 56 0.27 -6.75 -0.04
N ASN A 57 -0.48 -5.99 -0.83
CA ASN A 57 -1.93 -6.15 -0.97
C ASN A 57 -2.29 -7.49 -1.62
N ASP A 58 -1.56 -7.89 -2.69
CA ASP A 58 -1.71 -9.20 -3.36
C ASP A 58 -1.34 -10.37 -2.42
N GLU A 59 -0.30 -10.21 -1.60
CA GLU A 59 0.13 -11.21 -0.61
C GLU A 59 -0.91 -11.36 0.51
N ASN A 60 -1.40 -10.25 1.06
CA ASN A 60 -2.47 -10.25 2.06
C ASN A 60 -3.76 -10.87 1.55
N PHE A 61 -4.14 -10.57 0.30
CA PHE A 61 -5.32 -11.18 -0.32
C PHE A 61 -5.21 -12.71 -0.31
N LYS A 62 -4.06 -13.24 -0.75
CA LYS A 62 -3.81 -14.69 -0.77
C LYS A 62 -3.85 -15.29 0.62
N ASP A 63 -3.24 -14.64 1.62
CA ASP A 63 -3.24 -15.12 3.00
C ASP A 63 -4.66 -15.17 3.60
N ILE A 64 -5.46 -14.11 3.41
CA ILE A 64 -6.85 -14.05 3.89
C ILE A 64 -7.68 -15.18 3.26
N VAL A 65 -7.59 -15.34 1.93
CA VAL A 65 -8.33 -16.39 1.21
C VAL A 65 -7.86 -17.78 1.64
N GLN A 66 -6.57 -18.00 1.82
CA GLN A 66 -6.03 -19.29 2.24
C GLN A 66 -6.56 -19.69 3.63
N ARG A 67 -6.65 -18.73 4.56
CA ARG A 67 -7.23 -18.96 5.89
C ARG A 67 -8.72 -19.26 5.86
N MET A 68 -9.46 -18.63 4.95
CA MET A 68 -10.87 -18.97 4.71
C MET A 68 -11.00 -20.42 4.22
N LYS A 69 -10.16 -20.84 3.27
CA LYS A 69 -10.16 -22.22 2.74
C LYS A 69 -9.85 -23.27 3.80
N GLU A 70 -8.94 -22.95 4.72
CA GLU A 70 -8.52 -23.86 5.80
C GLU A 70 -9.47 -23.84 7.00
N GLY A 71 -10.57 -23.06 6.95
CA GLY A 71 -11.51 -22.93 8.07
C GLY A 71 -10.93 -22.18 9.28
N ARG A 72 -9.75 -21.57 9.14
CA ARG A 72 -9.10 -20.76 10.19
C ARG A 72 -9.68 -19.35 10.30
N LEU A 73 -10.45 -18.93 9.30
CA LEU A 73 -11.15 -17.65 9.24
C LEU A 73 -12.54 -17.87 8.66
N GLU A 74 -13.57 -17.38 9.36
CA GLU A 74 -14.95 -17.44 8.87
C GLU A 74 -15.11 -16.57 7.62
N ILE A 75 -15.98 -16.97 6.70
CA ILE A 75 -16.08 -16.39 5.35
C ILE A 75 -16.52 -14.93 5.40
N GLU A 76 -17.55 -14.60 6.18
CA GLU A 76 -18.05 -13.23 6.34
C GLU A 76 -16.96 -12.32 6.94
N THR A 77 -16.24 -12.82 7.93
CA THR A 77 -15.12 -12.12 8.57
C THR A 77 -13.98 -11.89 7.57
N GLY A 78 -13.62 -12.92 6.79
CA GLY A 78 -12.62 -12.81 5.73
C GLY A 78 -13.01 -11.81 4.65
N ALA A 79 -14.28 -11.78 4.23
CA ALA A 79 -14.79 -10.80 3.28
C ALA A 79 -14.63 -9.36 3.79
N ARG A 80 -14.89 -9.11 5.09
CA ARG A 80 -14.66 -7.80 5.72
C ARG A 80 -13.17 -7.42 5.71
N TYR A 81 -12.27 -8.36 5.98
CA TYR A 81 -10.82 -8.11 5.89
C TYR A 81 -10.36 -7.78 4.47
N LEU A 82 -10.91 -8.46 3.45
CA LEU A 82 -10.61 -8.14 2.05
C LEU A 82 -11.03 -6.71 1.68
N LEU A 83 -12.18 -6.24 2.20
CA LEU A 83 -12.62 -4.85 2.01
C LEU A 83 -11.65 -3.85 2.66
N VAL A 84 -11.20 -4.13 3.88
CA VAL A 84 -10.20 -3.29 4.57
C VAL A 84 -8.89 -3.23 3.77
N ASN A 85 -8.40 -4.37 3.29
CA ASN A 85 -7.21 -4.46 2.45
C ASN A 85 -7.35 -3.59 1.19
N ARG A 86 -8.52 -3.64 0.54
CA ARG A 86 -8.85 -2.80 -0.61
C ARG A 86 -8.87 -1.30 -0.30
N TYR A 87 -9.30 -0.90 0.90
CA TYR A 87 -9.27 0.51 1.30
C TYR A 87 -7.85 1.04 1.47
N PHE A 88 -6.90 0.23 1.94
CA PHE A 88 -5.49 0.63 2.02
C PHE A 88 -4.87 0.87 0.64
N GLU A 89 -5.17 0.03 -0.36
CA GLU A 89 -4.77 0.27 -1.75
C GLU A 89 -5.31 1.61 -2.27
N ARG A 90 -6.59 1.91 -2.04
CA ARG A 90 -7.18 3.20 -2.45
C ARG A 90 -6.51 4.40 -1.77
N ILE A 91 -6.15 4.28 -0.50
CA ILE A 91 -5.44 5.35 0.23
C ILE A 91 -4.06 5.58 -0.39
N ALA A 92 -3.32 4.50 -0.68
CA ALA A 92 -2.02 4.58 -1.35
C ALA A 92 -2.13 5.23 -2.74
N ASP A 93 -3.09 4.80 -3.56
CA ASP A 93 -3.39 5.40 -4.87
C ASP A 93 -3.66 6.91 -4.75
N HIS A 94 -4.40 7.34 -3.72
CA HIS A 94 -4.66 8.77 -3.49
C HIS A 94 -3.39 9.54 -3.10
N ALA A 95 -2.53 8.96 -2.26
CA ALA A 95 -1.25 9.58 -1.90
C ALA A 95 -0.34 9.78 -3.12
N VAL A 96 -0.25 8.79 -4.01
CA VAL A 96 0.48 8.91 -5.28
C VAL A 96 -0.08 10.04 -6.13
N ASN A 97 -1.41 10.11 -6.27
CA ASN A 97 -2.06 11.17 -7.05
C ASN A 97 -1.78 12.58 -6.48
N ILE A 98 -1.71 12.72 -5.15
CA ILE A 98 -1.32 13.98 -4.51
C ILE A 98 0.13 14.31 -4.87
N GLY A 99 1.07 13.37 -4.69
CA GLY A 99 2.47 13.57 -5.06
C GLY A 99 2.64 13.99 -6.53
N LEU A 100 1.98 13.31 -7.47
CA LEU A 100 2.05 13.66 -8.89
C LEU A 100 1.58 15.10 -9.16
N ARG A 101 0.59 15.59 -8.42
CA ARG A 101 0.15 17.00 -8.50
C ARG A 101 1.16 17.96 -7.90
N VAL A 102 1.89 17.57 -6.86
CA VAL A 102 3.01 18.36 -6.32
C VAL A 102 4.08 18.57 -7.38
N VAL A 103 4.47 17.50 -8.09
CA VAL A 103 5.46 17.60 -9.18
C VAL A 103 4.99 18.60 -10.22
N TYR A 104 3.76 18.45 -10.71
CA TYR A 104 3.19 19.40 -11.67
C TYR A 104 3.16 20.85 -11.14
N MET A 105 2.80 21.04 -9.86
CA MET A 105 2.77 22.36 -9.23
C MET A 105 4.15 23.02 -9.18
N VAL A 106 5.22 22.25 -9.04
CA VAL A 106 6.60 22.75 -8.90
C VAL A 106 7.28 22.93 -10.26
N THR A 107 7.13 21.95 -11.16
CA THR A 107 7.85 21.93 -12.44
C THR A 107 7.04 22.50 -13.60
N GLY A 108 5.70 22.53 -13.50
CA GLY A 108 4.80 22.85 -14.60
C GLY A 108 4.57 21.68 -15.58
N ASP A 109 5.27 20.56 -15.40
CA ASP A 109 5.22 19.40 -16.27
C ASP A 109 4.52 18.22 -15.60
N TRP A 110 3.67 17.55 -16.36
CA TRP A 110 3.10 16.29 -15.91
C TRP A 110 4.14 15.18 -16.08
N LEU A 111 4.42 14.45 -15.00
CA LEU A 111 5.03 13.14 -15.15
C LEU A 111 4.12 12.29 -16.04
N PRO A 112 4.68 11.47 -16.96
CA PRO A 112 3.90 10.63 -17.84
C PRO A 112 2.94 9.79 -16.99
N ARG A 113 1.63 10.06 -17.14
CA ARG A 113 0.61 9.27 -16.45
C ARG A 113 0.76 7.85 -16.93
N ILE A 114 1.22 6.96 -16.06
CA ILE A 114 1.09 5.53 -16.28
C ILE A 114 -0.43 5.29 -16.32
N ARG A 115 -1.00 5.06 -17.51
CA ARG A 115 -2.44 4.80 -17.61
C ARG A 115 -2.76 3.58 -16.77
N ALA A 116 -3.99 3.44 -16.29
CA ALA A 116 -4.39 2.23 -15.56
C ALA A 116 -4.07 0.94 -16.38
N ALA A 117 -4.21 1.02 -17.71
CA ALA A 117 -3.79 -0.03 -18.63
C ALA A 117 -2.26 -0.28 -18.63
N ASP A 118 -1.45 0.76 -18.49
CA ASP A 118 0.02 0.64 -18.44
C ASP A 118 0.49 0.12 -17.08
N ARG A 119 -0.23 0.44 -15.99
CA ARG A 119 -0.01 -0.15 -14.66
C ARG A 119 -0.34 -1.65 -14.66
N ALA A 120 -1.47 -2.02 -15.26
CA ALA A 120 -1.84 -3.43 -15.42
C ALA A 120 -0.78 -4.20 -16.23
N LYS A 121 -0.34 -3.65 -17.37
CA LYS A 121 0.76 -4.22 -18.17
C LYS A 121 2.08 -4.30 -17.41
N ARG A 122 2.44 -3.28 -16.60
CA ARG A 122 3.64 -3.32 -15.74
C ARG A 122 3.53 -4.41 -14.68
N ARG A 123 2.37 -4.56 -14.03
CA ARG A 123 2.12 -5.64 -13.07
C ARG A 123 2.19 -7.02 -13.72
N GLU A 124 1.64 -7.18 -14.93
CA GLU A 124 1.73 -8.42 -15.72
C GLU A 124 3.16 -8.73 -16.14
N ALA A 125 3.90 -7.75 -16.69
CA ALA A 125 5.31 -7.89 -17.07
C ALA A 125 6.21 -8.26 -15.88
N ARG A 126 5.91 -7.74 -14.68
CA ARG A 126 6.59 -8.09 -13.44
C ARG A 126 6.23 -9.50 -12.96
N LYS A 127 4.96 -9.93 -13.10
CA LYS A 127 4.53 -11.31 -12.81
C LYS A 127 5.16 -12.34 -13.77
N SER A 128 5.47 -11.95 -15.01
CA SER A 128 6.14 -12.80 -16.00
C SER A 128 7.67 -12.74 -15.97
N GLY A 129 8.27 -11.91 -15.11
CA GLY A 129 9.73 -11.79 -14.98
C GLY A 129 10.42 -11.13 -16.18
N THR A 130 9.68 -10.38 -17.01
CA THR A 130 10.16 -9.72 -18.24
C THR A 130 10.33 -8.21 -18.09
N ALA A 131 10.20 -7.68 -16.87
CA ALA A 131 10.55 -6.29 -16.58
C ALA A 131 12.08 -6.12 -16.59
N PRO A 132 12.63 -5.08 -17.26
CA PRO A 132 14.06 -4.75 -17.19
C PRO A 132 14.48 -4.32 -15.78
#